data_AF-A0A848GJB7-F1
#
_entry.id   AF-A0A848GJB7-F1
#
_cell.length_a   1.000
_cell.length_b   1.000
_cell.length_c   1.000
_cell.angle_alpha   90.00
_cell.angle_beta   90.00
_cell.angle_gamma   90.00
#
_symmetry.space_group_name_H-M   'P 1'
#
loop_
_entity.id
_entity.type
_entity.pdbx_description
1 polymer ?
#
loop_
_entity_poly.entity_id
_entity_poly.type
_entity_poly.pdbx_seq_one_letter_code
_entity_poly.pdbx_strand_id
1 'polypeptide(L)'
;MNKVALNTLIRQGVFYGDLKVGLTKQDVESRLGHPLNDVYIDTPDLSHYILEMKDGQMLSALFDKKDVCFELKLDLEENKQVDIGLQWYDHWESINEDTSLERLLTILTDLNIDWEFDGQRVYLQTLCIQLNNGLRLYYAFGEKAQGDYGFFSIRSLWDSHELTRIDFSKD
;
A
#
# COMPACT_ATOMS: atom_id res chain seq x y z
N MET A 1 22.43 -1.28 -5.20
CA MET A 1 21.09 -0.90 -4.70
C MET A 1 20.15 -2.03 -5.06
N ASN A 2 19.41 -2.58 -4.09
CA ASN A 2 18.43 -3.63 -4.38
C ASN A 2 17.26 -3.01 -5.16
N LYS A 3 16.81 -3.70 -6.21
CA LYS A 3 15.71 -3.27 -7.06
C LYS A 3 14.52 -4.18 -6.87
N VAL A 4 13.34 -3.59 -6.76
CA VAL A 4 12.09 -4.31 -6.58
C VAL A 4 11.10 -3.89 -7.65
N ALA A 5 10.58 -4.88 -8.40
CA ALA A 5 9.52 -4.63 -9.37
C ALA A 5 8.15 -4.77 -8.69
N LEU A 6 7.28 -3.78 -8.85
CA LEU A 6 5.91 -3.80 -8.31
C LEU A 6 4.86 -4.40 -9.27
N ASN A 7 5.29 -4.98 -10.39
CA ASN A 7 4.39 -5.42 -11.45
C ASN A 7 3.28 -6.36 -10.97
N THR A 8 3.64 -7.37 -10.16
CA THR A 8 2.68 -8.35 -9.63
C THR A 8 1.68 -7.67 -8.70
N LEU A 9 2.17 -6.79 -7.83
CA LEU A 9 1.34 -6.02 -6.91
C LEU A 9 0.30 -5.19 -7.67
N ILE A 10 0.77 -4.41 -8.65
CA ILE A 10 -0.09 -3.49 -9.40
C ILE A 10 -1.10 -4.22 -10.29
N ARG A 11 -0.77 -5.40 -10.82
CA ARG A 11 -1.67 -6.16 -11.71
C ARG A 11 -2.63 -7.05 -10.93
N GLN A 12 -2.17 -7.70 -9.87
CA GLN A 12 -2.90 -8.78 -9.21
C GLN A 12 -3.37 -8.42 -7.80
N GLY A 13 -2.89 -7.32 -7.23
CA GLY A 13 -3.16 -6.99 -5.83
C GLY A 13 -2.43 -7.96 -4.88
N VAL A 14 -1.21 -8.35 -5.22
CA VAL A 14 -0.45 -9.37 -4.48
C VAL A 14 0.99 -8.92 -4.25
N PHE A 15 1.42 -8.88 -3.00
CA PHE A 15 2.82 -8.68 -2.59
C PHE A 15 3.61 -9.98 -2.69
N TYR A 16 4.96 -9.90 -2.65
CA TYR A 16 5.84 -11.07 -2.71
C TYR A 16 5.44 -12.15 -1.69
N GLY A 17 5.55 -13.43 -2.11
CA GLY A 17 5.09 -14.55 -1.29
C GLY A 17 3.57 -14.74 -1.28
N ASP A 18 2.87 -14.23 -2.30
CA ASP A 18 1.42 -14.32 -2.46
C ASP A 18 0.62 -13.69 -1.30
N LEU A 19 1.18 -12.64 -0.71
CA LEU A 19 0.54 -11.88 0.37
C LEU A 19 -0.51 -10.93 -0.22
N LYS A 20 -1.72 -11.00 0.32
CA LYS A 20 -2.87 -10.17 -0.08
C LYS A 20 -3.83 -10.00 1.09
N VAL A 21 -4.73 -9.03 0.98
CA VAL A 21 -5.84 -8.87 1.94
C VAL A 21 -6.77 -10.08 1.92
N GLY A 22 -7.47 -10.31 3.04
CA GLY A 22 -8.35 -11.45 3.28
C GLY A 22 -7.63 -12.69 3.84
N LEU A 23 -6.30 -12.69 3.90
CA LEU A 23 -5.54 -13.75 4.57
C LEU A 23 -5.64 -13.61 6.09
N THR A 24 -5.68 -14.74 6.79
CA THR A 24 -5.56 -14.75 8.25
C THR A 24 -4.13 -14.43 8.69
N LYS A 25 -3.93 -14.04 9.96
CA LYS A 25 -2.58 -13.86 10.55
C LYS A 25 -1.73 -15.11 10.37
N GLN A 26 -2.30 -16.28 10.65
CA GLN A 26 -1.62 -17.56 10.47
C GLN A 26 -1.22 -17.82 9.01
N ASP A 27 -2.09 -17.49 8.05
CA ASP A 27 -1.81 -17.60 6.63
C ASP A 27 -0.68 -16.68 6.17
N VAL A 28 -0.59 -15.48 6.75
CA VAL A 28 0.50 -14.52 6.51
C VAL A 28 1.81 -15.06 7.08
N GLU A 29 1.82 -15.49 8.35
CA GLU A 29 3.00 -16.10 9.00
C GLU A 29 3.51 -17.32 8.24
N SER A 30 2.60 -18.17 7.75
CA SER A 30 2.96 -19.34 6.95
C SER A 30 3.63 -18.98 5.63
N ARG A 31 3.27 -17.84 5.00
CA ARG A 31 3.88 -17.36 3.74
C ARG A 31 5.23 -16.69 3.98
N LEU A 32 5.35 -15.94 5.07
CA LEU A 32 6.61 -15.33 5.50
C LEU A 32 7.63 -16.39 5.96
N GLY A 33 7.16 -17.48 6.55
CA GLY A 33 7.98 -18.55 7.10
C GLY A 33 8.46 -18.27 8.53
N HIS A 34 7.89 -17.28 9.21
CA HIS A 34 8.16 -16.92 10.59
C HIS A 34 6.93 -16.25 11.24
N PRO A 35 6.80 -16.29 12.57
CA PRO A 35 5.70 -15.63 13.28
C PRO A 35 5.80 -14.10 13.25
N LEU A 36 4.65 -13.43 13.43
CA LEU A 36 4.54 -11.99 13.65
C LEU A 36 4.58 -11.73 15.16
N ASN A 37 5.78 -11.42 15.67
CA ASN A 37 6.03 -11.33 17.11
C ASN A 37 5.72 -9.95 17.69
N ASP A 38 6.04 -8.88 16.97
CA ASP A 38 5.95 -7.50 17.48
C ASP A 38 4.82 -6.73 16.79
N VAL A 39 3.73 -6.50 17.54
CA VAL A 39 2.70 -5.55 17.13
C VAL A 39 3.25 -4.14 17.26
N TYR A 40 3.16 -3.38 16.16
CA TYR A 40 3.55 -1.98 16.14
C TYR A 40 2.49 -1.08 16.82
N ILE A 41 1.20 -1.30 16.49
CA ILE A 41 0.07 -0.63 17.15
C ILE A 41 -1.02 -1.66 17.42
N ASP A 42 -1.46 -1.74 18.68
CA ASP A 42 -2.61 -2.55 19.09
C ASP A 42 -3.73 -1.64 19.60
N THR A 43 -4.89 -1.65 18.94
CA THR A 43 -6.10 -0.94 19.41
C THR A 43 -7.22 -1.94 19.68
N PRO A 44 -8.38 -1.55 20.24
CA PRO A 44 -9.52 -2.47 20.35
C PRO A 44 -10.04 -3.01 19.01
N ASP A 45 -9.78 -2.29 17.91
CA ASP A 45 -10.40 -2.58 16.61
C ASP A 45 -9.45 -3.27 15.64
N LEU A 46 -8.14 -3.04 15.78
CA LEU A 46 -7.14 -3.55 14.85
C LEU A 46 -5.80 -3.87 15.51
N SER A 47 -5.02 -4.69 14.82
CA SER A 47 -3.63 -4.97 15.13
C SER A 47 -2.78 -4.61 13.91
N HIS A 48 -1.78 -3.75 14.10
CA HIS A 48 -0.88 -3.28 13.06
C HIS A 48 0.50 -3.91 13.24
N TYR A 49 1.02 -4.53 12.19
CA TYR A 49 2.35 -5.13 12.13
C TYR A 49 3.16 -4.50 11.01
N ILE A 50 4.48 -4.43 11.21
CA ILE A 50 5.43 -4.15 10.15
C ILE A 50 6.08 -5.47 9.74
N LEU A 51 6.02 -5.77 8.45
CA LEU A 51 6.50 -7.00 7.85
C LEU A 51 7.76 -6.69 7.04
N GLU A 52 8.87 -7.32 7.40
CA GLU A 52 10.06 -7.33 6.56
C GLU A 52 9.95 -8.48 5.55
N MET A 53 9.94 -8.14 4.26
CA MET A 53 9.87 -9.07 3.17
C MET A 53 11.26 -9.67 2.89
N LYS A 54 11.31 -10.82 2.20
CA LYS A 54 12.58 -11.54 1.93
C LYS A 54 13.63 -10.73 1.16
N ASP A 55 13.20 -9.70 0.45
CA ASP A 55 14.04 -8.80 -0.34
C ASP A 55 14.34 -7.47 0.39
N GLY A 56 13.98 -7.36 1.67
CA GLY A 56 14.25 -6.23 2.54
C GLY A 56 13.22 -5.10 2.47
N GLN A 57 12.10 -5.31 1.77
CA GLN A 57 11.01 -4.33 1.76
C GLN A 57 10.21 -4.36 3.06
N MET A 58 9.73 -3.20 3.47
CA MET A 58 8.87 -3.03 4.63
C MET A 58 7.42 -2.86 4.21
N LEU A 59 6.55 -3.72 4.73
CA LEU A 59 5.11 -3.72 4.47
C LEU A 59 4.34 -3.55 5.78
N SER A 60 3.47 -2.56 5.87
CA SER A 60 2.51 -2.46 6.97
C SER A 60 1.33 -3.40 6.71
N ALA A 61 0.96 -4.23 7.70
CA ALA A 61 -0.19 -5.11 7.64
C ALA A 61 -1.15 -4.84 8.79
N LEU A 62 -2.40 -4.57 8.47
CA LEU A 62 -3.46 -4.32 9.43
C LEU A 62 -4.43 -5.51 9.45
N PHE A 63 -4.65 -6.04 10.63
CA PHE A 63 -5.55 -7.15 10.91
C PHE A 63 -6.71 -6.67 11.77
N ASP A 64 -7.90 -7.21 11.52
CA ASP A 64 -9.03 -7.07 12.42
C ASP A 64 -8.83 -7.95 13.67
N LYS A 65 -9.76 -7.86 14.63
CA LYS A 65 -9.72 -8.71 15.83
C LYS A 65 -10.12 -10.17 15.62
N LYS A 66 -10.48 -10.55 14.39
CA LYS A 66 -10.60 -11.95 13.96
C LYS A 66 -9.31 -12.43 13.30
N ASP A 67 -8.23 -11.65 13.41
CA ASP A 67 -6.93 -11.91 12.79
C ASP A 67 -7.00 -12.02 11.27
N VAL A 68 -7.92 -11.31 10.61
CA VAL A 68 -7.99 -11.25 9.15
C VAL A 68 -7.36 -9.94 8.67
N CYS A 69 -6.37 -10.05 7.78
CA CYS A 69 -5.70 -8.92 7.18
C CYS A 69 -6.69 -8.18 6.26
N PHE A 70 -7.05 -6.95 6.61
CA PHE A 70 -7.93 -6.13 5.79
C PHE A 70 -7.19 -5.03 5.02
N GLU A 71 -5.93 -4.75 5.36
CA GLU A 71 -5.11 -3.77 4.65
C GLU A 71 -3.62 -4.14 4.66
N LEU A 72 -2.97 -4.02 3.51
CA LEU A 72 -1.52 -4.14 3.33
C LEU A 72 -1.02 -2.85 2.67
N LYS A 73 0.06 -2.24 3.20
CA LYS A 73 0.61 -0.98 2.69
C LYS A 73 2.12 -1.05 2.51
N LEU A 74 2.58 -0.71 1.31
CA LEU A 74 3.98 -0.44 1.03
C LEU A 74 4.23 1.05 1.21
N ASP A 75 5.02 1.40 2.23
CA ASP A 75 5.41 2.76 2.54
C ASP A 75 6.72 3.11 1.83
N LEU A 76 6.72 4.08 0.92
CA LEU A 76 7.93 4.47 0.21
C LEU A 76 8.99 5.12 1.12
N GLU A 77 8.60 5.69 2.27
CA GLU A 77 9.50 6.25 3.26
C GLU A 77 10.37 5.17 3.91
N GLU A 78 9.71 4.15 4.47
CA GLU A 78 10.36 3.01 5.13
C GLU A 78 11.19 2.18 4.14
N ASN A 79 10.90 2.32 2.84
CA ASN A 79 11.60 1.65 1.76
C ASN A 79 12.61 2.54 1.01
N LYS A 80 12.99 3.72 1.51
CA LYS A 80 13.95 4.64 0.86
C LYS A 80 15.30 4.05 0.47
N GLN A 81 15.72 2.97 1.15
CA GLN A 81 16.98 2.27 0.89
C GLN A 81 16.89 1.30 -0.31
N VAL A 82 15.69 1.10 -0.87
CA VAL A 82 15.37 0.15 -1.93
C VAL A 82 14.85 0.92 -3.15
N ASP A 83 15.34 0.54 -4.33
CA ASP A 83 14.86 1.11 -5.60
C ASP A 83 13.60 0.38 -6.04
N ILE A 84 12.44 0.95 -5.69
CA ILE A 84 11.13 0.41 -6.04
C ILE A 84 10.71 0.97 -7.40
N GLY A 85 10.31 0.08 -8.31
CA GLY A 85 9.98 0.48 -9.68
C GLY A 85 9.04 -0.46 -10.42
N LEU A 86 8.75 -0.08 -11.65
CA LEU A 86 7.99 -0.86 -12.62
C LEU A 86 8.91 -1.31 -13.74
N GLN A 87 8.72 -2.55 -14.17
CA GLN A 87 9.53 -3.17 -15.20
C GLN A 87 8.66 -3.60 -16.38
N TRP A 88 9.05 -3.25 -17.59
CA TRP A 88 8.41 -3.78 -18.80
C TRP A 88 9.44 -3.98 -19.90
N TYR A 89 9.53 -5.21 -20.41
CA TYR A 89 10.58 -5.61 -21.34
C TYR A 89 11.97 -5.23 -20.77
N ASP A 90 12.75 -4.46 -21.52
CA ASP A 90 14.08 -3.98 -21.11
C ASP A 90 14.04 -2.63 -20.38
N HIS A 91 12.85 -2.07 -20.13
CA HIS A 91 12.68 -0.79 -19.46
C HIS A 91 12.42 -0.98 -17.97
N TRP A 92 13.03 -0.10 -17.18
CA TRP A 92 12.86 0.01 -15.74
C TRP A 92 12.60 1.46 -15.39
N GLU A 93 11.56 1.70 -14.60
CA GLU A 93 11.21 3.03 -14.12
C GLU A 93 11.05 2.99 -12.61
N SER A 94 11.84 3.79 -11.91
CA SER A 94 11.73 3.95 -10.47
C SER A 94 10.56 4.88 -10.13
N ILE A 95 9.77 4.51 -9.13
CA ILE A 95 8.73 5.37 -8.58
C ILE A 95 9.26 5.91 -7.25
N ASN A 96 9.51 7.21 -7.20
CA ASN A 96 10.10 7.88 -6.06
C ASN A 96 9.52 9.30 -5.88
N GLU A 97 10.13 10.06 -4.98
CA GLU A 97 9.73 11.44 -4.64
C GLU A 97 9.79 12.42 -5.81
N ASP A 98 10.54 12.13 -6.86
CA ASP A 98 10.67 12.98 -8.04
C ASP A 98 9.69 12.60 -9.15
N THR A 99 8.88 11.56 -8.95
CA THR A 99 8.15 10.93 -10.05
C THR A 99 7.08 11.78 -10.73
N SER A 100 6.56 12.92 -10.28
CA SER A 100 5.47 13.65 -10.98
C SER A 100 4.18 12.85 -11.29
N LEU A 101 3.03 13.52 -11.17
CA LEU A 101 1.75 12.88 -11.46
C LEU A 101 1.62 12.50 -12.95
N GLU A 102 2.01 13.39 -13.86
CA GLU A 102 1.90 13.14 -15.30
C GLU A 102 2.71 11.93 -15.75
N ARG A 103 3.94 11.78 -15.21
CA ARG A 103 4.80 10.65 -15.51
C ARG A 103 4.22 9.36 -14.92
N LEU A 104 3.72 9.39 -13.70
CA LEU A 104 3.03 8.25 -13.09
C LEU A 104 1.82 7.78 -13.92
N LEU A 105 0.93 8.69 -14.33
CA LEU A 105 -0.23 8.35 -15.17
C LEU A 105 0.19 7.81 -16.54
N THR A 106 1.26 8.35 -17.12
CA THR A 106 1.86 7.84 -18.36
C THR A 106 2.31 6.40 -18.18
N ILE A 107 3.04 6.10 -17.11
CA ILE A 107 3.53 4.74 -16.81
C ILE A 107 2.36 3.77 -16.63
N LEU A 108 1.32 4.14 -15.86
CA LEU A 108 0.13 3.30 -15.68
C LEU A 108 -0.56 3.01 -17.02
N THR A 109 -0.66 4.03 -17.88
CA THR A 109 -1.26 3.90 -19.22
C THR A 109 -0.42 3.02 -20.14
N ASP A 110 0.90 3.22 -20.20
CA ASP A 110 1.84 2.43 -21.01
C ASP A 110 1.82 0.94 -20.65
N LEU A 111 1.60 0.65 -19.37
CA LEU A 111 1.50 -0.70 -18.82
C LEU A 111 0.10 -1.31 -18.95
N ASN A 112 -0.85 -0.58 -19.55
CA ASN A 112 -2.27 -0.94 -19.66
C ASN A 112 -2.89 -1.31 -18.30
N ILE A 113 -2.60 -0.49 -17.29
CA ILE A 113 -3.19 -0.59 -15.96
C ILE A 113 -4.33 0.42 -15.91
N ASP A 114 -5.56 -0.08 -15.74
CA ASP A 114 -6.72 0.76 -15.55
C ASP A 114 -6.67 1.47 -14.19
N TRP A 115 -7.05 2.74 -14.18
CA TRP A 115 -7.02 3.58 -12.99
C TRP A 115 -8.17 4.60 -12.98
N GLU A 116 -8.62 4.96 -11.78
CA GLU A 116 -9.63 6.01 -11.55
C GLU A 116 -9.22 6.92 -10.38
N PHE A 117 -9.69 8.17 -10.40
CA PHE A 117 -9.50 9.09 -9.28
C PHE A 117 -10.55 8.86 -8.19
N ASP A 118 -10.13 8.70 -6.94
CA ASP A 118 -11.05 8.70 -5.80
C ASP A 118 -11.45 10.14 -5.43
N GLY A 119 -12.59 10.57 -5.96
CA GLY A 119 -13.15 11.91 -5.76
C GLY A 119 -13.49 12.28 -4.32
N GLN A 120 -13.55 11.31 -3.39
CA GLN A 120 -13.91 11.58 -1.99
C GLN A 120 -12.73 12.10 -1.15
N ARG A 121 -11.49 12.00 -1.65
CA ARG A 121 -10.26 12.25 -0.84
C ARG A 121 -9.24 13.21 -1.47
N VAL A 122 -9.63 13.90 -2.55
CA VAL A 122 -8.78 14.81 -3.35
C VAL A 122 -8.23 16.02 -2.56
N TYR A 123 -8.81 16.32 -1.39
CA TYR A 123 -8.56 17.56 -0.65
C TYR A 123 -7.27 17.60 0.19
N LEU A 124 -6.53 16.49 0.32
CA LEU A 124 -5.34 16.41 1.19
C LEU A 124 -4.02 16.77 0.49
N GLN A 125 -4.06 17.54 -0.62
CA GLN A 125 -2.89 17.68 -1.51
C GLN A 125 -2.31 16.31 -1.91
N THR A 126 -3.14 15.28 -1.86
CA THR A 126 -2.80 13.88 -2.07
C THR A 126 -3.83 13.31 -3.00
N LEU A 127 -3.36 12.80 -4.12
CA LEU A 127 -4.16 12.08 -5.07
C LEU A 127 -4.31 10.64 -4.62
N CYS A 128 -5.51 10.10 -4.64
CA CYS A 128 -5.75 8.67 -4.53
C CYS A 128 -6.12 8.13 -5.92
N ILE A 129 -5.26 7.27 -6.46
CA ILE A 129 -5.45 6.54 -7.69
C ILE A 129 -5.90 5.13 -7.30
N GLN A 130 -7.17 4.81 -7.59
CA GLN A 130 -7.72 3.48 -7.40
C GLN A 130 -7.49 2.66 -8.67
N LEU A 131 -6.94 1.47 -8.52
CA LEU A 131 -6.74 0.50 -9.60
C LEU A 131 -7.90 -0.51 -9.60
N ASN A 132 -8.20 -1.08 -10.76
CA ASN A 132 -9.31 -2.04 -10.95
C ASN A 132 -9.24 -3.29 -10.05
N ASN A 133 -8.07 -3.62 -9.50
CA ASN A 133 -7.88 -4.74 -8.59
C ASN A 133 -7.99 -4.36 -7.10
N GLY A 134 -8.44 -3.15 -6.78
CA GLY A 134 -8.63 -2.66 -5.41
C GLY A 134 -7.38 -2.09 -4.74
N LEU A 135 -6.26 -2.03 -5.46
CA LEU A 135 -5.04 -1.35 -5.01
C LEU A 135 -5.23 0.16 -5.13
N ARG A 136 -4.84 0.89 -4.09
CA ARG A 136 -4.87 2.34 -3.99
C ARG A 136 -3.45 2.86 -3.93
N LEU A 137 -3.10 3.68 -4.90
CA LEU A 137 -1.88 4.47 -4.86
C LEU A 137 -2.23 5.87 -4.38
N TYR A 138 -1.59 6.28 -3.30
CA TYR A 138 -1.67 7.65 -2.81
C TYR A 138 -0.44 8.39 -3.33
N TYR A 139 -0.59 9.62 -3.82
CA TYR A 139 0.49 10.43 -4.34
C TYR A 139 0.30 11.89 -3.93
N ALA A 140 1.16 12.40 -3.05
CA ALA A 140 1.12 13.78 -2.63
C ALA A 140 1.66 14.72 -3.73
N PHE A 141 0.98 15.84 -3.97
CA PHE A 141 1.38 16.91 -4.89
C PHE A 141 1.18 18.28 -4.22
N GLY A 142 2.24 19.08 -4.13
CA GLY A 142 2.23 20.37 -3.43
C GLY A 142 3.65 20.88 -3.14
N GLU A 143 3.80 21.95 -2.34
CA GLU A 143 5.10 22.27 -1.73
C GLU A 143 5.50 21.07 -0.87
N LYS A 144 6.40 20.23 -1.40
CA LYS A 144 6.88 18.98 -0.78
C LYS A 144 7.22 19.23 0.70
N ALA A 145 6.31 18.89 1.61
CA ALA A 145 6.70 18.75 3.00
C ALA A 145 7.66 17.57 3.07
N GLN A 146 8.71 17.70 3.88
CA GLN A 146 9.73 16.68 4.04
C GLN A 146 9.10 15.45 4.72
N GLY A 147 8.58 14.50 3.93
CA GLY A 147 7.80 13.36 4.44
C GLY A 147 6.58 12.96 3.59
N ASP A 148 6.12 13.81 2.68
CA ASP A 148 4.93 13.54 1.87
C ASP A 148 5.29 12.71 0.64
N TYR A 149 5.14 11.39 0.75
CA TYR A 149 5.46 10.44 -0.32
C TYR A 149 4.26 9.58 -0.69
N GLY A 150 4.30 9.07 -1.92
CA GLY A 150 3.31 8.11 -2.34
C GLY A 150 3.40 6.81 -1.56
N PHE A 151 2.27 6.12 -1.37
CA PHE A 151 2.25 4.78 -0.80
C PHE A 151 1.28 3.90 -1.57
N PHE A 152 1.57 2.60 -1.63
CA PHE A 152 0.72 1.62 -2.29
C PHE A 152 -0.03 0.83 -1.22
N SER A 153 -1.36 0.83 -1.26
CA SER A 153 -2.19 0.07 -0.32
C SER A 153 -3.12 -0.88 -1.08
N ILE A 154 -3.33 -2.06 -0.55
CA ILE A 154 -4.44 -2.92 -0.93
C ILE A 154 -5.32 -3.03 0.28
N ARG A 155 -6.59 -2.72 0.12
CA ARG A 155 -7.58 -2.78 1.19
C ARG A 155 -8.75 -3.63 0.77
N SER A 156 -9.16 -4.54 1.66
CA SER A 156 -10.45 -5.19 1.52
C SER A 156 -11.53 -4.18 1.88
N LEU A 157 -12.35 -3.81 0.89
CA LEU A 157 -13.61 -3.12 1.11
C LEU A 157 -14.62 -4.18 1.57
N TRP A 158 -14.52 -4.63 2.81
CA TRP A 158 -15.60 -5.41 3.42
C TRP A 158 -16.86 -4.56 3.31
N ASP A 159 -17.93 -5.12 2.73
CA ASP A 159 -19.19 -4.41 2.44
C ASP A 159 -19.59 -3.43 3.55
N SER A 160 -19.33 -2.14 3.30
CA SER A 160 -20.01 -0.98 3.84
C SER A 160 -20.53 -1.05 5.29
N HIS A 161 -19.70 -1.25 6.33
CA HIS A 161 -20.17 -1.05 7.71
C HIS A 161 -19.14 -0.30 8.58
N GLU A 162 -19.45 0.97 8.78
CA GLU A 162 -19.08 1.85 9.91
C GLU A 162 -17.61 1.84 10.34
N LEU A 163 -16.81 2.68 9.67
CA LEU A 163 -15.79 3.44 10.41
C LEU A 163 -16.53 4.25 11.47
N THR A 164 -16.29 3.91 12.72
CA THR A 164 -16.85 4.55 13.91
C THR A 164 -16.86 6.06 13.74
N ARG A 165 -18.05 6.65 13.73
CA ARG A 165 -18.23 8.09 13.80
C ARG A 165 -17.59 8.55 15.13
N ILE A 166 -16.44 9.21 15.04
CA ILE A 166 -15.90 9.96 16.19
C ILE A 166 -16.89 11.11 16.41
N ASP A 167 -17.72 10.96 17.44
CA ASP A 167 -18.65 11.99 17.86
C ASP A 167 -17.89 12.99 18.74
N PHE A 168 -17.68 14.20 18.23
CA PHE A 168 -17.07 15.30 18.98
C PHE A 168 -18.08 16.00 19.91
N SER A 169 -19.28 15.45 20.11
CA SER A 169 -20.26 15.98 21.07
C SER A 169 -20.00 15.56 22.52
N LYS A 170 -18.77 15.75 22.98
CA LYS A 170 -18.46 15.99 24.40
C LYS A 170 -17.29 16.97 24.47
N ASP A 171 -17.62 18.25 24.30
CA ASP A 171 -17.40 19.30 25.30
C ASP A 171 -18.28 20.52 24.97
#